data_AF-X1I3D5-F1
#
_entry.id   AF-X1I3D5-F1
#
_cell.length_a   1.000
_cell.length_b   1.000
_cell.length_c   1.000
_cell.angle_alpha   90.00
_cell.angle_beta   90.00
_cell.angle_gamma   90.00
#
_symmetry.space_group_name_H-M   'P 1'
#
loop_
_entity.id
_entity.type
_entity.pdbx_description
1 polymer ?
#
loop_
_entity_poly.entity_id
_entity_poly.type
_entity_poly.pdbx_seq_one_letter_code
_entity_poly.pdbx_strand_id
1 'polypeptide(L)'
;MALTTKETKFHIDRNEELKDIRRVYEPLWEEIAEYIFPRRTGIGYKPSPGMKQTSKQYDSTAELGLNDLASSMHGTLTPTSMVWSSFKLRDYRLNQVKEVMDWLEICANAMTTARNQSNFRSEIHEVYLDLSGFGQGCIFIDERPLYYPGFNGLQYKS
;
A
#
# COMPACT_ATOMS: atom_id res chain seq x y z
N MET A 1 4.88 -9.55 21.70
CA MET A 1 5.30 -8.99 23.00
C MET A 1 4.54 -7.69 23.19
N ALA A 2 3.84 -7.49 24.30
CA ALA A 2 3.12 -6.23 24.51
C ALA A 2 4.13 -5.10 24.77
N LEU A 3 3.90 -3.94 24.15
CA LEU A 3 4.73 -2.75 24.37
C LEU A 3 4.65 -2.31 25.83
N THR A 4 5.76 -1.81 26.37
CA THR A 4 5.76 -1.18 27.70
C THR A 4 5.00 0.14 27.66
N THR A 5 4.46 0.59 28.81
CA THR A 5 3.74 1.87 28.89
C THR A 5 4.57 3.06 28.40
N LYS A 6 5.89 3.02 28.63
CA LYS A 6 6.82 4.07 28.18
C LYS A 6 6.97 4.09 26.66
N GLU A 7 7.09 2.92 26.02
CA GLU A 7 7.18 2.80 24.56
C GLU A 7 5.87 3.21 23.89
N THR A 8 4.73 2.78 24.45
CA THR A 8 3.41 3.20 23.96
C THR A 8 3.27 4.72 24.00
N LYS A 9 3.64 5.35 25.12
CA LYS A 9 3.62 6.82 25.24
C LYS A 9 4.52 7.48 24.19
N PHE A 10 5.74 6.98 24.02
CA PHE A 10 6.67 7.50 23.01
C PHE A 10 6.08 7.46 21.59
N HIS A 11 5.44 6.36 21.21
CA HIS A 11 4.82 6.23 19.88
C HIS A 11 3.61 7.15 19.71
N ILE A 12 2.81 7.36 20.77
CA ILE A 12 1.68 8.29 20.75
C ILE A 12 2.18 9.73 20.58
N ASP A 13 3.14 10.15 21.40
CA ASP A 13 3.69 11.51 21.37
C ASP A 13 4.31 11.80 19.98
N ARG A 14 5.11 10.87 19.45
CA ARG A 14 5.67 10.97 18.09
C ARG A 14 4.59 11.04 17.01
N ASN A 15 3.50 10.29 17.15
CA ASN A 15 2.40 10.32 16.17
C ASN A 15 1.70 11.68 16.14
N GLU A 16 1.49 12.32 17.29
CA GLU A 16 0.90 13.66 17.34
C GLU A 16 1.84 14.71 16.72
N GLU A 17 3.15 14.64 16.97
CA GLU A 17 4.13 15.51 16.30
C GLU A 17 4.09 15.37 14.77
N LEU A 18 4.00 14.12 14.27
CA LEU A 18 3.92 13.85 12.83
C LEU A 18 2.57 14.32 12.23
N LYS A 19 1.47 14.27 12.99
CA LYS A 19 0.19 14.84 12.56
C LYS A 19 0.24 16.35 12.40
N ASP A 20 0.96 17.05 13.26
CA ASP A 20 1.10 18.51 13.13
C ASP A 20 1.88 18.89 11.87
N ILE A 21 2.91 18.12 11.51
CA ILE A 21 3.63 18.29 10.23
C ILE A 21 2.69 18.02 9.05
N ARG A 22 1.91 16.94 9.13
CA ARG A 22 0.93 16.54 8.11
C ARG A 22 -0.16 17.60 7.88
N ARG A 23 -0.64 18.25 8.95
CA ARG A 23 -1.78 19.18 8.92
C ARG A 23 -1.63 20.30 7.88
N VAL A 24 -0.40 20.71 7.59
CA VAL A 24 -0.10 21.75 6.57
C VAL A 24 -0.54 21.32 5.17
N TYR A 25 -0.53 20.02 4.86
CA TYR A 25 -0.85 19.47 3.54
C TYR A 25 -2.31 19.01 3.40
N GLU A 26 -3.04 18.85 4.50
CA GLU A 26 -4.42 18.36 4.49
C GLU A 26 -5.38 19.20 3.62
N PRO A 27 -5.31 20.55 3.59
CA PRO A 27 -6.14 21.33 2.69
C PRO A 27 -5.91 21.03 1.22
N LEU A 28 -4.64 20.82 0.82
CA LEU A 28 -4.29 20.48 -0.56
C LEU A 28 -4.79 19.08 -0.91
N TRP A 29 -4.65 18.11 -0.01
CA TRP A 29 -5.17 16.76 -0.23
C TRP A 29 -6.69 16.72 -0.30
N GLU A 30 -7.38 17.53 0.52
CA GLU A 30 -8.84 17.64 0.44
C GLU A 30 -9.27 18.21 -0.92
N GLU A 31 -8.61 19.26 -1.40
CA GLU A 31 -8.87 19.83 -2.74
C GLU A 31 -8.67 18.77 -3.84
N ILE A 32 -7.55 18.03 -3.81
CA ILE A 32 -7.30 16.92 -4.74
C ILE A 32 -8.41 15.87 -4.65
N ALA A 33 -8.83 15.48 -3.44
CA ALA A 33 -9.88 14.50 -3.26
C ALA A 33 -11.22 14.97 -3.82
N GLU A 34 -11.59 16.24 -3.63
CA GLU A 34 -12.87 16.79 -4.12
C GLU A 34 -12.96 16.82 -5.65
N TYR A 35 -11.85 17.06 -6.36
CA TYR A 35 -11.83 17.15 -7.81
C TYR A 35 -11.49 15.82 -8.51
N ILE A 36 -10.58 15.03 -7.94
CA ILE A 36 -9.99 13.86 -8.60
C ILE A 36 -10.45 12.56 -7.95
N PHE A 37 -10.59 12.54 -6.63
CA PHE A 37 -10.80 11.30 -5.89
C PHE A 37 -11.86 11.37 -4.77
N PRO A 38 -13.16 11.56 -5.10
CA PRO A 38 -14.20 11.95 -4.12
C PRO A 38 -14.38 10.96 -2.97
N ARG A 39 -14.11 9.68 -3.21
CA ARG A 39 -14.19 8.62 -2.17
C ARG A 39 -13.16 8.79 -1.05
N ARG A 40 -12.11 9.59 -1.27
CA ARG A 40 -11.08 9.92 -0.28
C ARG A 40 -11.30 11.28 0.39
N THR A 41 -12.42 11.97 0.12
CA THR A 41 -12.76 13.22 0.82
C THR A 41 -12.98 12.99 2.32
N GLY A 42 -12.85 14.05 3.11
CA GLY A 42 -12.90 13.96 4.57
C GLY A 42 -11.56 13.61 5.19
N ILE A 43 -10.47 14.12 4.62
CA ILE A 43 -9.10 14.00 5.15
C ILE A 43 -8.94 14.95 6.33
N GLY A 44 -9.37 16.20 6.16
CA GLY A 44 -9.28 17.24 7.19
C GLY A 44 -10.53 17.35 8.09
N TYR A 45 -11.63 16.69 7.72
CA TYR A 45 -12.90 16.76 8.45
C TYR A 45 -13.71 15.47 8.29
N LYS A 46 -14.72 15.27 9.15
CA LYS A 46 -15.62 14.12 9.02
C LYS A 46 -16.89 14.53 8.25
N PRO A 47 -17.15 13.99 7.05
CA PRO A 47 -18.35 14.31 6.30
C PRO A 47 -19.61 13.79 7.01
N SER A 48 -20.70 14.54 6.90
CA SER A 48 -22.00 14.11 7.40
C SER A 48 -22.51 12.89 6.63
N PRO A 49 -23.18 11.91 7.28
CA PRO A 49 -23.76 10.78 6.59
C PRO A 49 -24.70 11.22 5.45
N GLY A 50 -24.49 10.68 4.24
CA GLY A 50 -25.30 10.99 3.06
C GLY A 50 -24.91 12.27 2.30
N MET A 51 -23.85 12.97 2.72
CA MET A 51 -23.35 14.16 2.00
C MET A 51 -22.87 13.78 0.59
N LYS A 52 -23.25 14.58 -0.42
CA LYS A 52 -22.78 14.40 -1.79
C LYS A 52 -21.31 14.79 -1.92
N GLN A 53 -20.45 13.82 -2.24
CA GLN A 53 -19.00 14.02 -2.42
C GLN A 53 -18.60 14.45 -3.84
N THR A 54 -19.43 14.18 -4.85
CA THR A 54 -19.15 14.48 -6.27
C THR A 54 -19.61 15.88 -6.70
N SER A 55 -19.80 16.82 -5.75
CA SER A 55 -20.33 18.15 -6.05
C SER A 55 -19.36 19.04 -6.83
N LYS A 56 -18.05 18.78 -6.71
CA LYS A 56 -16.96 19.51 -7.38
C LYS A 56 -16.40 18.78 -8.61
N GLN A 57 -16.93 17.59 -8.93
CA GLN A 57 -16.60 16.88 -10.16
C GLN A 57 -17.51 17.38 -11.30
N TYR A 58 -16.91 18.13 -12.22
CA TYR A 58 -17.61 18.64 -13.42
C TYR A 58 -17.34 17.81 -14.68
N ASP A 59 -16.19 17.14 -14.72
CA ASP A 59 -15.76 16.27 -15.81
C ASP A 59 -14.90 15.12 -15.25
N SER A 60 -14.79 14.02 -16.00
CA SER A 60 -14.10 12.79 -15.59
C SER A 60 -12.62 12.75 -15.97
N THR A 61 -12.08 13.72 -16.72
CA THR A 61 -10.70 13.67 -17.24
C THR A 61 -9.65 13.42 -16.13
N ALA A 62 -9.76 14.10 -14.99
CA ALA A 62 -8.80 13.95 -13.90
C ALA A 62 -8.90 12.57 -13.22
N GLU A 63 -10.11 12.09 -12.96
CA GLU A 63 -10.34 10.76 -12.38
C GLU A 63 -9.85 9.65 -13.33
N LEU A 64 -10.12 9.78 -14.64
CA LEU A 64 -9.62 8.86 -15.64
C LEU A 64 -8.08 8.86 -15.67
N GLY A 65 -7.44 10.03 -15.70
CA GLY A 65 -5.98 10.14 -15.68
C GLY A 65 -5.34 9.51 -14.45
N LEU A 66 -5.97 9.66 -13.28
CA LEU A 66 -5.53 9.01 -12.04
C LEU A 66 -5.60 7.47 -12.16
N ASN A 67 -6.72 6.94 -12.65
CA ASN A 67 -6.90 5.49 -12.83
C ASN A 67 -5.96 4.92 -13.90
N ASP A 68 -5.73 5.65 -15.00
CA ASP A 68 -4.83 5.24 -16.07
C ASP A 68 -3.38 5.16 -15.56
N LEU A 69 -2.92 6.17 -14.82
CA LEU A 69 -1.59 6.16 -14.22
C LEU A 69 -1.44 5.01 -13.21
N ALA A 70 -2.39 4.85 -12.29
CA ALA A 70 -2.34 3.77 -11.30
C ALA A 70 -2.40 2.37 -11.95
N SER A 71 -3.18 2.22 -13.02
CA SER A 71 -3.26 0.97 -13.80
C SER A 71 -1.96 0.68 -14.55
N SER A 72 -1.33 1.72 -15.12
CA SER A 72 -0.02 1.63 -15.76
C SER A 72 1.06 1.22 -14.75
N MET A 73 1.07 1.82 -13.55
CA MET A 73 1.98 1.43 -12.47
C MET A 73 1.76 -0.02 -12.04
N HIS A 74 0.50 -0.46 -11.89
CA HIS A 74 0.20 -1.85 -11.56
C HIS A 74 0.73 -2.81 -12.63
N GLY A 75 0.45 -2.53 -13.91
CA GLY A 75 0.89 -3.35 -15.03
C GLY A 75 2.41 -3.41 -15.21
N THR A 76 3.13 -2.36 -14.84
CA THR A 76 4.59 -2.27 -15.04
C THR A 76 5.40 -2.73 -13.83
N LEU A 77 4.99 -2.37 -12.61
CA LEU A 77 5.74 -2.64 -11.38
C LEU A 77 5.37 -3.99 -10.77
N THR A 78 4.09 -4.36 -10.80
CA THR A 78 3.58 -5.57 -10.12
C THR A 78 2.61 -6.37 -11.00
N PRO A 79 3.00 -6.75 -12.23
CA PRO A 79 2.15 -7.51 -13.14
C PRO A 79 1.70 -8.86 -12.55
N THR A 80 0.50 -9.30 -12.91
CA THR A 80 -0.01 -10.63 -12.57
C THR A 80 0.62 -11.75 -13.39
N SER A 81 0.91 -11.45 -14.65
CA SER A 81 1.30 -12.44 -15.67
C SER A 81 2.76 -12.87 -15.59
N MET A 82 3.61 -12.15 -14.87
CA MET A 82 5.05 -12.39 -14.82
C MET A 82 5.59 -12.25 -13.40
N VAL A 83 6.64 -13.02 -13.09
CA VAL A 83 7.42 -12.85 -11.87
C VAL A 83 8.22 -11.54 -11.96
N TRP A 84 7.90 -10.58 -11.10
CA TRP A 84 8.52 -9.25 -11.07
C TRP A 84 9.56 -9.09 -9.94
N SER A 85 9.71 -10.09 -9.07
CA SER A 85 10.67 -10.06 -7.95
C SER A 85 11.63 -11.25 -7.98
N SER A 86 12.92 -11.00 -7.77
CA SER A 86 13.95 -12.04 -7.63
C SER A 86 14.87 -11.74 -6.44
N PHE A 87 15.60 -12.75 -5.97
CA PHE A 87 16.53 -12.62 -4.85
C PHE A 87 17.97 -12.85 -5.30
N LYS A 88 18.89 -12.10 -4.69
CA LYS A 88 20.34 -12.26 -4.84
C LYS A 88 21.00 -12.03 -3.49
N LEU A 89 22.11 -12.72 -3.24
CA LEU A 89 22.92 -12.51 -2.05
C LEU A 89 23.90 -11.35 -2.26
N ARG A 90 24.23 -10.64 -1.18
CA ARG A 90 25.24 -9.58 -1.20
C ARG A 90 26.65 -10.14 -1.45
N ASP A 91 26.95 -11.34 -0.95
CA ASP A 91 28.19 -12.05 -1.28
C ASP A 91 28.07 -12.67 -2.68
N TYR A 92 28.80 -12.09 -3.64
CA TYR A 92 28.74 -12.51 -5.04
C TYR A 92 29.23 -13.94 -5.28
N ARG A 93 30.13 -14.46 -4.43
CA ARG A 93 30.67 -15.82 -4.58
C ARG A 93 29.57 -16.87 -4.43
N LEU A 94 28.62 -16.64 -3.53
CA LEU A 94 27.49 -17.54 -3.31
C LEU A 94 26.51 -17.54 -4.48
N ASN A 95 26.40 -16.42 -5.21
CA ASN A 95 25.55 -16.35 -6.41
C ASN A 95 26.12 -17.15 -7.61
N GLN A 96 27.37 -17.62 -7.53
CA GLN A 96 27.97 -18.50 -8.56
C GLN A 96 27.69 -19.99 -8.29
N VAL A 97 27.21 -20.32 -7.09
CA VAL A 97 26.87 -21.69 -6.72
C VAL A 97 25.45 -21.99 -7.19
N LYS A 98 25.30 -22.99 -8.05
CA LYS A 98 24.00 -23.31 -8.69
C LYS A 98 22.94 -23.65 -7.65
N GLU A 99 23.28 -24.46 -6.66
CA GLU A 99 22.38 -24.92 -5.60
C GLU A 99 21.82 -23.75 -4.79
N VAL A 100 22.62 -22.71 -4.57
CA VAL A 100 22.19 -21.49 -3.89
C VAL A 100 21.19 -20.72 -4.76
N MET A 101 21.47 -20.60 -6.05
CA MET A 101 20.58 -19.91 -6.99
C MET A 101 19.25 -20.65 -7.16
N ASP A 102 19.29 -21.98 -7.28
CA ASP A 102 18.10 -22.83 -7.34
C ASP A 102 17.23 -22.64 -6.08
N TRP A 103 17.85 -22.58 -4.89
CA TRP A 103 17.13 -22.33 -3.63
C TRP A 103 16.50 -20.93 -3.58
N LEU A 104 17.21 -19.89 -4.02
CA LEU A 104 16.68 -18.53 -4.09
C LEU A 104 15.49 -18.42 -5.05
N GLU A 105 15.51 -19.16 -6.16
CA GLU A 105 14.39 -19.25 -7.09
C GLU A 105 13.16 -19.90 -6.44
N ILE A 106 13.34 -20.98 -5.69
CA ILE A 106 12.27 -21.61 -4.90
C ILE A 106 11.66 -20.59 -3.92
N CYS A 107 12.50 -19.84 -3.20
CA CYS A 107 12.03 -18.79 -2.28
C CYS A 107 11.25 -17.67 -3.00
N ALA A 108 11.73 -17.21 -4.16
CA ALA A 108 11.06 -16.17 -4.95
C ALA A 108 9.69 -16.65 -5.48
N ASN A 109 9.60 -17.91 -5.90
CA ASN A 109 8.37 -18.56 -6.35
C ASN A 109 7.37 -18.75 -5.19
N ALA A 110 7.86 -19.13 -3.99
CA ALA A 110 7.03 -19.24 -2.79
C ALA A 110 6.45 -17.88 -2.40
N MET A 111 7.26 -16.81 -2.42
CA MET A 111 6.81 -15.46 -2.13
C MET A 111 5.78 -14.97 -3.16
N THR A 112 6.00 -15.24 -4.44
CA THR A 112 5.06 -14.89 -5.52
C THR A 112 3.72 -15.61 -5.34
N THR A 113 3.76 -16.90 -5.01
CA THR A 113 2.57 -17.69 -4.69
C THR A 113 1.82 -17.12 -3.50
N ALA A 114 2.53 -16.78 -2.41
CA ALA A 114 1.93 -16.19 -1.21
C ALA A 114 1.23 -14.85 -1.50
N ARG A 115 1.81 -13.98 -2.34
CA ARG A 115 1.15 -12.74 -2.79
C ARG A 115 -0.09 -13.03 -3.61
N ASN A 116 -0.01 -13.97 -4.55
CA ASN A 116 -1.13 -14.32 -5.44
C ASN A 116 -2.33 -14.90 -4.69
N GLN A 117 -2.10 -15.60 -3.58
CA GLN A 117 -3.15 -16.16 -2.72
C GLN A 117 -3.73 -15.14 -1.71
N SER A 118 -3.11 -13.96 -1.60
CA SER A 118 -3.49 -12.87 -0.69
C SER A 118 -4.35 -11.79 -1.38
N ASN A 119 -4.79 -10.78 -0.64
CA ASN A 119 -5.45 -9.59 -1.19
C ASN A 119 -4.47 -8.55 -1.78
N PHE A 120 -3.18 -8.88 -1.93
CA PHE A 120 -2.13 -7.96 -2.39
C PHE A 120 -2.52 -7.14 -3.63
N ARG A 121 -3.19 -7.76 -4.61
CA ARG A 121 -3.53 -7.10 -5.89
C ARG A 121 -4.47 -5.91 -5.71
N SER A 122 -5.46 -6.04 -4.84
CA SER A 122 -6.42 -4.98 -4.58
C SER A 122 -5.75 -3.87 -3.78
N GLU A 123 -5.03 -4.23 -2.71
CA GLU A 123 -4.39 -3.26 -1.82
C GLU A 123 -3.27 -2.48 -2.52
N ILE A 124 -2.42 -3.12 -3.31
CA ILE A 124 -1.35 -2.42 -4.02
C ILE A 124 -1.89 -1.45 -5.07
N HIS A 125 -3.05 -1.75 -5.67
CA HIS A 125 -3.68 -0.84 -6.60
C HIS A 125 -4.23 0.42 -5.91
N GLU A 126 -4.84 0.27 -4.72
CA GLU A 126 -5.24 1.40 -3.88
C GLU A 126 -4.02 2.25 -3.48
N VAL A 127 -2.88 1.63 -3.17
CA VAL A 127 -1.63 2.35 -2.91
C VAL A 127 -1.16 3.13 -4.15
N TYR A 128 -1.27 2.59 -5.36
CA TYR A 128 -0.91 3.33 -6.57
C TYR A 128 -1.87 4.50 -6.85
N LEU A 129 -3.16 4.37 -6.51
CA LEU A 129 -4.11 5.49 -6.56
C LEU A 129 -3.71 6.59 -5.57
N ASP A 130 -3.43 6.23 -4.32
CA ASP A 130 -3.03 7.19 -3.28
C ASP A 130 -1.69 7.87 -3.62
N LEU A 131 -0.72 7.10 -4.12
CA LEU A 131 0.57 7.61 -4.55
C LEU A 131 0.45 8.57 -5.75
N SER A 132 -0.41 8.25 -6.71
CA SER A 132 -0.61 9.09 -7.92
C SER A 132 -1.39 10.36 -7.61
N GLY A 133 -2.38 10.28 -6.71
CA GLY A 133 -3.21 11.42 -6.33
C GLY A 133 -2.54 12.34 -5.31
N PHE A 134 -2.05 11.78 -4.21
CA PHE A 134 -1.55 12.54 -3.06
C PHE A 134 -0.03 12.58 -2.95
N GLY A 135 0.70 11.83 -3.79
CA GLY A 135 2.15 11.73 -3.74
C GLY A 135 2.68 10.80 -2.63
N GLN A 136 1.79 10.12 -1.91
CA GLN A 136 2.12 9.23 -0.79
C GLN A 136 1.20 8.01 -0.79
N GLY A 137 1.73 6.87 -0.35
CA GLY A 137 0.96 5.65 -0.17
C GLY A 137 1.61 4.80 0.93
N CYS A 138 0.79 4.08 1.69
CA CYS A 138 1.25 3.19 2.75
C CYS A 138 0.62 1.82 2.54
N ILE A 139 1.37 0.75 2.81
CA ILE A 139 0.82 -0.60 2.84
C ILE A 139 1.37 -1.33 4.06
N PHE A 140 0.47 -1.87 4.85
CA PHE A 140 0.78 -2.72 5.98
C PHE A 140 0.58 -4.17 5.58
N ILE A 141 1.48 -5.05 6.05
CA ILE A 141 1.45 -6.47 5.78
C ILE A 141 1.36 -7.19 7.12
N ASP A 142 0.38 -8.06 7.24
CA ASP A 142 0.12 -8.87 8.43
C ASP A 142 -0.13 -10.33 8.06
N GLU A 143 -0.13 -11.21 9.05
CA GLU A 143 -0.67 -12.55 8.90
C GLU A 143 -2.21 -12.50 8.97
N ARG A 144 -2.88 -13.33 8.17
CA ARG A 144 -4.32 -13.53 8.33
C ARG A 144 -4.65 -14.05 9.72
N PRO A 145 -5.86 -13.76 10.25
CA PRO A 145 -6.29 -14.29 11.54
C PRO A 145 -6.10 -15.80 11.64
N LEU A 146 -5.67 -16.26 12.83
CA LEU A 146 -5.39 -17.67 13.10
C LEU A 146 -6.68 -18.49 13.09
N TYR A 147 -7.00 -19.11 11.95
CA TYR A 147 -8.07 -20.12 11.85
C TYR A 147 -7.54 -21.54 12.07
N TYR A 148 -6.28 -21.78 11.70
CA TYR A 148 -5.59 -23.05 11.87
C TYR A 148 -4.20 -22.86 12.51
N PRO A 149 -3.66 -23.87 13.21
CA PRO A 149 -2.28 -23.85 13.68
C PRO A 149 -1.31 -23.72 12.49
N GLY A 150 -0.39 -22.75 12.56
CA GLY A 150 0.59 -22.49 11.52
C GLY A 150 0.32 -21.19 10.77
N PHE A 151 0.95 -21.04 9.61
CA PHE A 151 0.86 -19.84 8.78
C PHE A 151 -0.45 -19.81 7.99
N ASN A 152 -1.28 -18.80 8.23
CA ASN A 152 -2.61 -18.68 7.61
C ASN A 152 -2.61 -17.86 6.31
N GLY A 153 -1.46 -17.38 5.85
CA GLY A 153 -1.31 -16.56 4.66
C GLY A 153 -1.19 -15.07 4.97
N LEU A 154 -0.87 -14.29 3.94
CA LEU A 154 -0.67 -12.84 4.05
C LEU A 154 -1.99 -12.07 3.95
N GLN A 155 -2.08 -10.99 4.70
CA GLN A 155 -3.10 -9.96 4.59
C GLN A 155 -2.43 -8.59 4.42
N TYR A 156 -2.82 -7.88 3.39
CA TYR A 156 -2.36 -6.52 3.11
C TYR A 156 -3.45 -5.53 3.54
N LYS A 157 -3.06 -4.34 3.99
CA LYS A 157 -3.96 -3.24 4.34
C LYS A 157 -3.33 -1.94 3.86
N SER A 158 -3.95 -1.31 2.88
CA SER A 158 -3.61 0.04 2.39
C SER A 158 -4.24 1.15 3.24
#